data_AF-A0A645BZI8-F1
#
_entry.id   AF-A0A645BZI8-F1
#
_cell.length_a   1.000
_cell.length_b   1.000
_cell.length_c   1.000
_cell.angle_alpha   90.00
_cell.angle_beta   90.00
_cell.angle_gamma   90.00
#
_symmetry.space_group_name_H-M   'P 1'
#
loop_
_entity.id
_entity.type
_entity.pdbx_description
1 polymer ?
#
loop_
_entity_poly.entity_id
_entity_poly.type
_entity_poly.pdbx_seq_one_letter_code
_entity_poly.pdbx_strand_id
1 'polypeptide(L)'
;MMFISIGIRINAYGVTENRYYVVILGIWVFLVMVYFSLAKKMRNIILPVSLAIIVLISILGPISSYSISKYSQNKRFEQILISNNMLKEKQLVKASSTISEEDKRELSSILRYFDLNHTLNNIRCLPTDSKLNNIENVLGFKLSDEYNNYNEKYFNFNTWGSDEPLDIKGYDYLFDVRNVKTNDSKEGQLAIKYDYETSIVKIYMDSKEIYSKDLTNYVNILLEKYGTKQMEKGLPVEEMSFVDENSRLKVKIQFYNISGRVDSFSGKIDSKALEYNILIKVK
;
A
#
# COMPACT_ATOMS: atom_id res chain seq x y z
N MET A 1 14.25 22.16 -6.38
CA MET A 1 13.33 21.00 -6.20
C MET A 1 13.66 20.16 -4.97
N MET A 2 14.87 19.57 -4.83
CA MET A 2 15.19 18.64 -3.72
C MET A 2 14.90 19.19 -2.31
N PHE A 3 15.35 20.41 -1.98
CA PHE A 3 15.12 21.02 -0.66
C PHE A 3 13.63 21.27 -0.36
N ILE A 4 12.82 21.56 -1.38
CA ILE A 4 11.37 21.78 -1.22
C ILE A 4 10.70 20.44 -0.92
N SER A 5 11.00 19.40 -1.71
CA SER A 5 10.41 18.07 -1.52
C SER A 5 10.75 17.46 -0.15
N ILE A 6 12.01 17.60 0.30
CA ILE A 6 12.39 17.12 1.64
C ILE A 6 11.81 18.01 2.74
N GLY A 7 11.68 19.32 2.52
CA GLY A 7 11.03 20.25 3.43
C GLY A 7 9.58 19.88 3.70
N ILE A 8 8.80 19.58 2.65
CA ILE A 8 7.41 19.11 2.78
C ILE A 8 7.35 17.83 3.61
N ARG A 9 8.23 16.85 3.35
CA ARG A 9 8.26 15.58 4.10
C ARG A 9 8.68 15.77 5.56
N ILE A 10 9.63 16.65 5.84
CA ILE A 10 10.04 16.97 7.22
C ILE A 10 8.91 17.66 7.96
N ASN A 11 8.20 18.57 7.30
CA ASN A 11 7.06 19.26 7.91
C ASN A 11 5.91 18.30 8.23
N ALA A 12 5.60 17.37 7.31
CA ALA A 12 4.51 16.41 7.48
C ALA A 12 4.82 15.29 8.48
N TYR A 13 6.07 14.80 8.51
CA TYR A 13 6.41 13.55 9.21
C TYR A 13 7.60 13.67 10.16
N GLY A 14 8.03 14.89 10.47
CA GLY A 14 9.21 15.15 11.27
C GLY A 14 10.53 14.70 10.63
N VAL A 15 11.61 14.89 11.36
CA VAL A 15 12.94 14.46 10.96
C VAL A 15 13.15 12.97 11.30
N THR A 16 13.65 12.21 10.33
CA THR A 16 14.21 10.86 10.51
C THR A 16 15.63 10.85 9.99
N GLU A 17 16.41 9.81 10.31
CA GLU A 17 17.82 9.69 9.93
C GLU A 17 17.98 9.86 8.42
N ASN A 18 17.16 9.17 7.62
CA ASN A 18 17.22 9.26 6.17
C ASN A 18 16.94 10.69 5.66
N ARG A 19 15.94 11.38 6.23
CA ARG A 19 15.63 12.76 5.83
C ARG A 19 16.73 13.73 6.25
N TYR A 20 17.32 13.51 7.42
CA TYR A 20 18.48 14.26 7.89
C TYR A 20 19.66 14.12 6.92
N TYR A 21 20.00 12.90 6.49
CA TYR A 21 21.12 12.67 5.58
C TYR A 21 20.91 13.34 4.20
N VAL A 22 19.68 13.34 3.69
CA VAL A 22 19.35 14.07 2.45
C VAL A 22 19.62 15.56 2.59
N VAL A 23 19.23 16.16 3.74
CA VAL A 23 19.46 17.58 4.00
C VAL A 23 20.94 17.89 4.14
N ILE A 24 21.67 17.14 4.99
CA ILE A 24 23.07 17.45 5.28
C ILE A 24 23.98 17.23 4.06
N LEU A 25 23.74 16.17 3.28
CA LEU A 25 24.46 15.93 2.03
C LEU A 25 24.08 16.96 0.97
N GLY A 26 22.80 17.36 0.92
CA GLY A 26 22.37 18.44 0.04
C GLY A 26 23.07 19.76 0.34
N ILE A 27 23.17 20.13 1.63
CA ILE A 27 23.93 21.30 2.07
C ILE A 27 25.41 21.16 1.72
N TRP A 28 26.01 20.00 1.96
CA TRP A 28 27.40 19.76 1.61
C TRP A 28 27.66 19.91 0.10
N VAL A 29 26.82 19.32 -0.76
CA VAL A 29 26.91 19.48 -2.23
C VAL A 29 26.79 20.95 -2.60
N PHE A 30 25.83 21.67 -2.02
CA PHE A 30 25.68 23.11 -2.25
C PHE A 30 26.94 23.89 -1.88
N LEU A 31 27.54 23.61 -0.71
CA LEU A 31 28.78 24.25 -0.27
C LEU A 31 29.96 23.90 -1.18
N VAL A 32 30.06 22.67 -1.68
CA VAL A 32 31.08 22.26 -2.66
C VAL A 32 30.91 23.03 -3.97
N MET A 33 29.68 23.20 -4.46
CA MET A 33 29.39 23.97 -5.67
C MET A 33 29.74 25.46 -5.49
N VAL A 34 29.44 26.04 -4.33
CA VAL A 34 29.85 27.42 -3.99
C VAL A 34 31.37 27.52 -3.93
N TYR A 35 32.04 26.56 -3.29
CA TYR A 35 33.50 26.51 -3.25
C TYR A 35 34.10 26.47 -4.68
N PHE A 36 33.58 25.62 -5.56
CA PHE A 36 34.03 25.54 -6.95
C PHE A 36 33.75 26.80 -7.76
N SER A 37 32.65 27.49 -7.50
CA SER A 37 32.32 28.76 -8.16
C SER A 37 33.27 29.90 -7.79
N LEU A 38 33.78 29.90 -6.54
CA LEU A 38 34.59 31.00 -6.00
C LEU A 38 36.10 30.73 -6.00
N ALA A 39 36.52 29.46 -6.04
CA ALA A 39 37.93 29.09 -5.89
C ALA A 39 38.74 29.34 -7.18
N LYS A 40 39.75 30.22 -7.09
CA LYS A 40 40.72 30.43 -8.18
C LYS A 40 41.70 29.27 -8.37
N LYS A 41 41.96 28.48 -7.33
CA LYS A 41 42.85 27.29 -7.38
C LYS A 41 42.20 26.12 -6.62
N MET A 42 41.96 25.05 -7.35
CA MET A 42 41.24 23.88 -6.86
C MET A 42 42.17 22.99 -6.04
N ARG A 43 41.75 22.59 -4.84
CA ARG A 43 42.46 21.59 -4.01
C ARG A 43 41.58 20.36 -3.87
N ASN A 44 41.91 19.29 -4.58
CA ASN A 44 41.12 18.05 -4.61
C ASN A 44 40.96 17.39 -3.23
N ILE A 45 41.87 17.66 -2.28
CA ILE A 45 41.80 17.14 -0.90
C ILE A 45 40.63 17.72 -0.08
N ILE A 46 40.09 18.89 -0.46
CA ILE A 46 39.02 19.55 0.31
C ILE A 46 37.73 18.74 0.27
N LEU A 47 37.43 18.08 -0.84
CA LEU A 47 36.22 17.26 -0.99
C LEU A 47 36.20 16.10 0.01
N PRO A 48 37.17 15.16 0.01
CA PRO A 48 37.14 14.02 0.93
C PRO A 48 37.26 14.46 2.39
N VAL A 49 38.06 15.49 2.71
CA VAL A 49 38.22 15.97 4.09
C VAL A 49 36.94 16.62 4.61
N SER A 50 36.32 17.51 3.83
CA SER A 50 35.06 18.15 4.24
C SER A 50 33.92 17.14 4.37
N LEU A 51 33.84 16.17 3.46
CA LEU A 51 32.85 15.10 3.53
C LEU A 51 33.05 14.24 4.78
N ALA A 52 34.30 13.85 5.10
CA ALA A 52 34.60 13.07 6.29
C ALA A 52 34.18 13.81 7.57
N ILE A 53 34.41 15.12 7.65
CA ILE A 53 33.97 15.96 8.77
C ILE A 53 32.44 15.97 8.87
N ILE A 54 31.73 16.19 7.75
CA ILE A 54 30.26 16.20 7.72
C ILE A 54 29.69 14.86 8.16
N VAL A 55 30.24 13.75 7.69
CA VAL A 55 29.81 12.40 8.06
C VAL A 55 30.03 12.16 9.56
N LEU A 56 31.19 12.55 10.10
CA LEU A 56 31.50 12.38 11.52
C LEU A 56 30.49 13.15 12.41
N ILE A 57 30.22 14.41 12.08
CA ILE A 57 29.23 15.24 12.78
C ILE A 57 27.81 14.67 12.63
N SER A 58 27.50 14.09 11.47
CA SER A 58 26.18 13.52 11.20
C SER A 58 25.89 12.25 12.00
N ILE A 59 26.91 11.60 12.57
CA ILE A 59 26.76 10.34 13.32
C ILE A 59 27.02 10.56 14.82
N LEU A 60 27.90 11.50 15.18
CA LEU A 60 28.33 11.73 16.55
C LEU A 60 27.79 13.04 17.14
N GLY A 61 27.44 12.99 18.43
CA GLY A 61 27.10 14.18 19.21
C GLY A 61 25.64 14.64 19.11
N PRO A 62 25.35 15.85 19.63
CA PRO A 62 23.97 16.34 19.80
C PRO A 62 23.29 16.74 18.48
N ILE A 63 24.08 17.00 17.43
CA ILE A 63 23.58 17.40 16.10
C ILE A 63 23.50 16.19 15.15
N SER A 64 23.90 14.99 15.61
CA SER A 64 23.81 13.76 14.81
C SER A 64 22.39 13.46 14.35
N SER A 65 22.29 12.67 13.29
CA SER A 65 21.03 12.18 12.72
C SER A 65 20.16 11.52 13.80
N TYR A 66 20.75 10.70 14.66
CA TYR A 66 20.06 10.02 15.75
C TYR A 66 19.53 10.98 16.82
N SER A 67 20.35 11.94 17.27
CA SER A 67 19.95 12.91 18.30
C SER A 67 18.82 13.82 17.82
N ILE A 68 18.93 14.34 16.59
CA ILE A 68 17.92 15.22 15.99
C ILE A 68 16.63 14.46 15.69
N SER A 69 16.72 13.24 15.15
CA SER A 69 15.52 12.45 14.84
C SER A 69 14.77 12.04 16.11
N LYS A 70 15.49 11.56 17.14
CA LYS A 70 14.88 11.27 18.45
C LYS A 70 14.21 12.49 19.06
N TYR A 71 14.86 13.66 19.00
CA TYR A 71 14.28 14.90 19.51
C TYR A 71 13.01 15.28 18.74
N SER A 72 13.07 15.25 17.40
CA SER A 72 11.93 15.58 16.53
C SER A 72 10.74 14.67 16.79
N GLN A 73 10.96 13.35 16.89
CA GLN A 73 9.87 12.40 17.08
C GLN A 73 9.32 12.44 18.51
N ASN A 74 10.16 12.62 19.53
CA ASN A 74 9.68 12.85 20.91
C ASN A 74 8.81 14.11 21.00
N LYS A 75 9.26 15.22 20.42
CA LYS A 75 8.52 16.48 20.46
C LYS A 75 7.12 16.34 19.84
N ARG A 76 7.03 15.66 18.69
CA ARG A 76 5.74 15.39 18.03
C ARG A 76 4.85 14.48 18.88
N PHE A 77 5.42 13.39 19.40
CA PHE A 77 4.71 12.47 20.29
C PHE A 77 4.12 13.20 21.50
N GLU A 78 4.93 14.01 22.18
CA GLU A 78 4.49 14.84 23.31
C GLU A 78 3.38 15.83 22.90
N GLN A 79 3.50 16.49 21.74
CA GLN A 79 2.50 17.43 21.24
C GLN A 79 1.13 16.78 21.01
N ILE A 80 1.11 15.58 20.40
CA ILE A 80 -0.14 14.85 20.14
C ILE A 80 -0.77 14.35 21.45
N LEU A 81 0.05 13.90 22.41
CA LEU A 81 -0.45 13.51 23.71
C LEU A 81 -1.03 14.70 24.47
N ILE A 82 -0.39 15.88 24.40
CA ILE A 82 -0.91 17.11 25.02
C ILE A 82 -2.23 17.55 24.38
N SER A 83 -2.32 17.56 23.04
CA SER A 83 -3.55 17.97 22.34
C SER A 83 -4.73 17.05 22.64
N ASN A 84 -4.46 15.76 22.92
CA ASN A 84 -5.46 14.76 23.27
C ASN A 84 -5.64 14.58 24.79
N ASN A 85 -5.10 15.46 25.63
CA ASN A 85 -5.17 15.39 27.10
C ASN A 85 -4.64 14.07 27.71
N MET A 86 -3.71 13.41 27.01
CA MET A 86 -3.06 12.15 27.39
C MET A 86 -1.74 12.36 28.13
N LEU A 87 -1.35 13.62 28.40
CA LEU A 87 -0.16 13.95 29.17
C LEU A 87 -0.50 14.95 30.28
N LYS A 88 -0.46 14.49 31.54
CA LYS A 88 -0.69 15.33 32.72
C LYS A 88 0.54 15.26 33.62
N GLU A 89 1.13 16.41 33.97
CA GLU A 89 2.33 16.48 34.84
C GLU A 89 3.50 15.59 34.36
N LYS A 90 3.69 15.50 33.03
CA LYS A 90 4.67 14.62 32.36
C LYS A 90 4.42 13.11 32.52
N GLN A 91 3.27 12.72 33.07
CA GLN A 91 2.85 11.33 33.13
C GLN A 91 1.78 11.05 32.08
N LEU A 92 1.89 9.87 31.48
CA LEU A 92 0.95 9.41 30.48
C LEU A 92 -0.37 9.02 31.15
N VAL A 93 -1.46 9.58 30.64
CA VAL A 93 -2.82 9.24 31.06
C VAL A 93 -3.48 8.51 29.90
N LYS A 94 -4.16 7.40 30.19
CA LYS A 94 -4.90 6.66 29.15
C LYS A 94 -5.93 7.57 28.50
N ALA A 95 -6.16 7.38 27.20
CA ALA A 95 -7.16 8.14 26.47
C ALA A 95 -8.54 8.04 27.16
N SER A 96 -9.06 9.18 27.62
CA SER A 96 -10.40 9.28 28.23
C SER A 96 -11.48 9.70 27.23
N SER A 97 -11.07 10.26 26.08
CA SER A 97 -11.92 10.65 24.95
C SER A 97 -11.49 9.93 23.66
N THR A 98 -12.38 9.88 22.67
CA THR A 98 -12.07 9.35 21.34
C THR A 98 -10.99 10.22 20.67
N ILE A 99 -9.74 9.77 20.75
CA ILE A 99 -8.61 10.31 19.98
C ILE A 99 -8.91 10.17 18.48
N SER A 100 -8.55 11.19 17.69
CA SER A 100 -8.77 11.18 16.25
C SER A 100 -8.02 10.02 15.60
N GLU A 101 -8.55 9.47 14.50
CA GLU A 101 -7.82 8.43 13.77
C GLU A 101 -6.46 8.97 13.30
N GLU A 102 -6.39 10.22 12.84
CA GLU A 102 -5.13 10.85 12.43
C GLU A 102 -4.06 10.88 13.54
N ASP A 103 -4.44 11.23 14.77
CA ASP A 103 -3.52 11.22 15.90
C ASP A 103 -3.11 9.80 16.29
N LYS A 104 -4.04 8.81 16.25
CA LYS A 104 -3.70 7.39 16.48
C LYS A 104 -2.65 6.92 15.48
N ARG A 105 -2.81 7.30 14.21
CA ARG A 105 -1.87 7.00 13.12
C ARG A 105 -0.51 7.59 13.40
N GLU A 106 -0.44 8.87 13.73
CA GLU A 106 0.82 9.55 13.96
C GLU A 106 1.56 8.99 15.20
N LEU A 107 0.85 8.75 16.30
CA LEU A 107 1.39 8.09 17.49
C LEU A 107 1.92 6.68 17.16
N SER A 108 1.15 5.89 16.41
CA SER A 108 1.54 4.54 15.98
C SER A 108 2.78 4.57 15.10
N SER A 109 2.86 5.51 14.16
CA SER A 109 4.03 5.70 13.30
C SER A 109 5.27 6.08 14.10
N ILE A 110 5.14 6.94 15.12
CA ILE A 110 6.27 7.34 15.96
C ILE A 110 6.75 6.14 16.79
N LEU A 111 5.85 5.41 17.44
CA LEU A 111 6.19 4.21 18.23
C LEU A 111 6.93 3.17 17.39
N ARG A 112 6.41 2.85 16.20
CA ARG A 112 7.05 1.92 15.27
C ARG A 112 8.40 2.42 14.79
N TYR A 113 8.54 3.72 14.53
CA TYR A 113 9.84 4.30 14.20
C TYR A 113 10.88 4.05 15.29
N PHE A 114 10.51 4.24 16.57
CA PHE A 114 11.40 3.96 17.69
C PHE A 114 11.67 2.46 17.87
N ASP A 115 10.68 1.59 17.67
CA ASP A 115 10.85 0.14 17.78
C ASP A 115 11.78 -0.42 16.70
N LEU A 116 11.67 0.07 15.46
CA LEU A 116 12.47 -0.38 14.31
C LEU A 116 13.89 0.20 14.27
N ASN A 117 14.07 1.47 14.67
CA ASN A 117 15.33 2.18 14.46
C ASN A 117 16.08 2.47 15.77
N HIS A 118 15.44 2.32 16.92
CA HIS A 118 15.95 2.71 18.23
C HIS A 118 15.47 1.74 19.33
N THR A 119 14.93 2.29 20.42
CA THR A 119 14.20 1.59 21.47
C THR A 119 13.06 2.50 21.92
N LEU A 120 11.93 1.92 22.30
CA LEU A 120 10.81 2.65 22.90
C LEU A 120 11.20 3.36 24.21
N ASN A 121 12.24 2.89 24.90
CA ASN A 121 12.79 3.56 26.09
C ASN A 121 13.37 4.95 25.78
N ASN A 122 13.62 5.29 24.50
CA ASN A 122 14.03 6.62 24.10
C ASN A 122 12.86 7.62 23.99
N ILE A 123 11.62 7.18 24.21
CA ILE A 123 10.43 8.04 24.26
C ILE A 123 10.22 8.48 25.71
N ARG A 124 10.35 9.79 25.96
CA ARG A 124 10.50 10.36 27.32
C ARG A 124 9.29 10.15 28.23
N CYS A 125 8.08 10.13 27.66
CA CYS A 125 6.84 10.02 28.41
C CYS A 125 6.30 8.59 28.52
N LEU A 126 6.94 7.60 27.85
CA LEU A 126 6.57 6.20 28.01
C LEU A 126 7.17 5.60 29.28
N PRO A 127 6.46 4.67 29.93
CA PRO A 127 7.05 3.84 30.98
C PRO A 127 8.27 3.07 30.47
N THR A 128 9.27 2.92 31.33
CA THR A 128 10.40 2.02 31.08
C THR A 128 9.89 0.60 30.80
N ASP A 129 10.49 -0.10 29.84
CA ASP A 129 10.12 -1.47 29.40
C ASP A 129 8.82 -1.57 28.60
N SER A 130 8.32 -0.45 28.07
CA SER A 130 7.25 -0.45 27.07
C SER A 130 7.64 -1.24 25.82
N LYS A 131 6.73 -2.08 25.33
CA LYS A 131 6.86 -2.89 24.11
C LYS A 131 5.65 -2.67 23.22
N LEU A 132 5.79 -2.80 21.91
CA LEU A 132 4.65 -2.62 21.00
C LEU A 132 3.46 -3.53 21.31
N ASN A 133 3.69 -4.73 21.84
CA ASN A 133 2.64 -5.67 22.20
C ASN A 133 1.85 -5.30 23.46
N ASN A 134 2.39 -4.45 24.35
CA ASN A 134 1.74 -4.02 25.59
C ASN A 134 1.35 -2.53 25.58
N ILE A 135 1.70 -1.80 24.52
CA ILE A 135 1.51 -0.35 24.42
C ILE A 135 0.04 0.07 24.37
N GLU A 136 -0.85 -0.79 23.88
CA GLU A 136 -2.30 -0.57 23.92
C GLU A 136 -2.79 -0.43 25.37
N ASN A 137 -2.23 -1.20 26.30
CA ASN A 137 -2.55 -1.08 27.71
C ASN A 137 -2.04 0.23 28.33
N VAL A 138 -0.98 0.81 27.75
CA VAL A 138 -0.39 2.08 28.21
C VAL A 138 -1.16 3.27 27.67
N LEU A 139 -1.50 3.28 26.37
CA LEU A 139 -2.17 4.41 25.71
C LEU A 139 -3.69 4.35 25.81
N GLY A 140 -4.27 3.17 26.02
CA GLY A 140 -5.72 2.98 26.07
C GLY A 140 -6.39 2.86 24.69
N PHE A 141 -5.63 2.65 23.62
CA PHE A 141 -6.15 2.40 22.28
C PHE A 141 -5.24 1.44 21.49
N LYS A 142 -5.84 0.70 20.56
CA LYS A 142 -5.12 -0.20 19.65
C LYS A 142 -4.31 0.61 18.63
N LEU A 143 -3.03 0.27 18.46
CA LEU A 143 -2.18 0.89 17.45
C LEU A 143 -2.73 0.70 16.04
N SER A 144 -2.57 1.72 15.19
CA SER A 144 -2.81 1.60 13.76
C SER A 144 -1.78 0.68 13.11
N ASP A 145 -2.23 -0.17 12.19
CA ASP A 145 -1.43 -1.19 11.50
C ASP A 145 -0.55 -0.68 10.35
N GLU A 146 -0.40 0.63 10.25
CA GLU A 146 0.03 1.44 9.10
C GLU A 146 1.45 1.31 8.52
N TYR A 147 2.29 0.39 8.99
CA TYR A 147 3.53 0.11 8.24
C TYR A 147 3.26 -0.69 6.96
N ASN A 148 2.07 -1.29 6.85
CA ASN A 148 1.49 -1.57 5.54
C ASN A 148 0.94 -0.24 5.02
N ASN A 149 1.64 0.35 4.06
CA ASN A 149 1.28 1.59 3.35
C ASN A 149 0.02 1.42 2.47
N TYR A 150 -1.02 0.87 3.08
CA TYR A 150 -2.05 0.05 2.47
C TYR A 150 -3.26 0.11 3.42
N ASN A 151 -4.06 1.17 3.33
CA ASN A 151 -5.47 1.04 3.73
C ASN A 151 -6.12 -0.10 2.94
N GLU A 152 -5.50 -0.55 1.87
CA GLU A 152 -5.88 -1.68 1.05
C GLU A 152 -5.15 -2.99 1.42
N LYS A 153 -5.86 -4.05 1.82
CA LYS A 153 -5.27 -5.40 1.84
C LYS A 153 -5.20 -5.92 0.41
N TYR A 154 -3.99 -6.27 -0.04
CA TYR A 154 -3.82 -6.98 -1.30
C TYR A 154 -4.38 -8.39 -1.20
N PHE A 155 -5.11 -8.83 -2.22
CA PHE A 155 -5.53 -10.21 -2.41
C PHE A 155 -5.08 -10.71 -3.78
N ASN A 156 -4.82 -12.02 -3.85
CA ASN A 156 -4.51 -12.71 -5.08
C ASN A 156 -5.07 -14.13 -5.00
N PHE A 157 -5.94 -14.44 -5.96
CA PHE A 157 -6.44 -15.77 -6.22
C PHE A 157 -5.95 -16.20 -7.59
N ASN A 158 -4.95 -17.08 -7.62
CA ASN A 158 -4.49 -17.75 -8.82
C ASN A 158 -5.12 -19.14 -8.91
N THR A 159 -5.38 -19.59 -10.13
CA THR A 159 -5.89 -20.95 -10.36
C THR A 159 -4.72 -21.93 -10.34
N TRP A 160 -4.84 -22.99 -9.55
CA TRP A 160 -3.91 -24.12 -9.56
C TRP A 160 -4.29 -25.08 -10.69
N GLY A 161 -3.31 -25.62 -11.41
CA GLY A 161 -3.57 -26.50 -12.56
C GLY A 161 -3.77 -25.74 -13.88
N SER A 162 -3.22 -24.53 -14.02
CA SER A 162 -3.25 -23.76 -15.29
C SER A 162 -2.60 -24.49 -16.47
N ASP A 163 -1.82 -25.53 -16.20
CA ASP A 163 -1.16 -26.38 -17.20
C ASP A 163 -2.10 -27.47 -17.74
N GLU A 164 -3.30 -27.63 -17.16
CA GLU A 164 -4.29 -28.59 -17.63
C GLU A 164 -5.03 -28.07 -18.88
N PRO A 165 -5.37 -28.95 -19.83
CA PRO A 165 -6.16 -28.57 -21.00
C PRO A 165 -7.53 -28.00 -20.61
N LEU A 166 -7.90 -26.87 -21.21
CA LEU A 166 -9.24 -26.31 -21.06
C LEU A 166 -10.25 -27.11 -21.90
N ASP A 167 -11.15 -27.84 -21.24
CA ASP A 167 -12.26 -28.52 -21.92
C ASP A 167 -13.31 -27.51 -22.41
N ILE A 168 -13.50 -27.47 -23.73
CA ILE A 168 -14.50 -26.64 -24.42
C ILE A 168 -15.69 -27.44 -24.93
N LYS A 169 -15.75 -28.76 -24.68
CA LYS A 169 -16.78 -29.63 -25.23
C LYS A 169 -18.18 -29.18 -24.79
N GLY A 170 -19.06 -29.01 -25.78
CA GLY A 170 -20.43 -28.57 -25.56
C GLY A 170 -20.61 -27.06 -25.49
N TYR A 171 -19.57 -26.27 -25.74
CA TYR A 171 -19.61 -24.83 -26.00
C TYR A 171 -19.26 -24.56 -27.47
N ASP A 172 -19.83 -23.50 -28.03
CA ASP A 172 -19.66 -23.14 -29.44
C ASP A 172 -18.51 -22.14 -29.65
N TYR A 173 -18.24 -21.31 -28.64
CA TYR A 173 -17.22 -20.25 -28.70
C TYR A 173 -16.37 -20.20 -27.43
N LEU A 174 -15.09 -19.83 -27.60
CA LEU A 174 -14.16 -19.48 -26.53
C LEU A 174 -13.60 -18.08 -26.81
N PHE A 175 -13.66 -17.20 -25.81
CA PHE A 175 -13.02 -15.89 -25.83
C PHE A 175 -11.97 -15.82 -24.73
N ASP A 176 -10.74 -15.49 -25.11
CA ASP A 176 -9.67 -15.13 -24.18
C ASP A 176 -9.70 -13.62 -23.92
N VAL A 177 -10.25 -13.24 -22.76
CA VAL A 177 -10.51 -11.83 -22.44
C VAL A 177 -9.23 -11.08 -22.09
N ARG A 178 -8.12 -11.78 -21.83
CA ARG A 178 -6.79 -11.16 -21.64
C ARG A 178 -6.35 -10.38 -22.88
N ASN A 179 -6.88 -10.74 -24.06
CA ASN A 179 -6.51 -10.16 -25.35
C ASN A 179 -7.63 -9.33 -26.01
N VAL A 180 -8.79 -9.15 -25.35
CA VAL A 180 -9.91 -8.40 -25.91
C VAL A 180 -9.65 -6.90 -25.76
N LYS A 181 -9.22 -6.23 -26.83
CA LYS A 181 -9.18 -4.77 -26.90
C LYS A 181 -10.60 -4.21 -26.83
N THR A 182 -10.85 -3.34 -25.86
CA THR A 182 -12.15 -2.74 -25.50
C THR A 182 -12.89 -2.03 -26.65
N ASN A 183 -12.21 -1.71 -27.75
CA ASN A 183 -12.76 -0.83 -28.79
C ASN A 183 -13.06 -1.48 -30.15
N ASP A 184 -12.60 -2.71 -30.43
CA ASP A 184 -12.54 -3.19 -31.84
C ASP A 184 -13.52 -4.31 -32.21
N SER A 185 -14.23 -4.93 -31.26
CA SER A 185 -15.14 -6.05 -31.57
C SER A 185 -16.53 -5.59 -32.03
N LYS A 186 -16.63 -4.73 -33.06
CA LYS A 186 -17.92 -4.26 -33.59
C LYS A 186 -18.45 -5.06 -34.79
N GLU A 187 -17.71 -6.01 -35.34
CA GLU A 187 -18.18 -6.75 -36.52
C GLU A 187 -17.98 -8.25 -36.34
N GLY A 188 -19.08 -8.93 -35.99
CA GLY A 188 -19.19 -10.37 -35.83
C GLY A 188 -20.58 -10.76 -35.30
N GLN A 189 -21.02 -11.98 -35.58
CA GLN A 189 -22.30 -12.52 -35.08
C GLN A 189 -22.37 -12.49 -33.55
N LEU A 190 -21.23 -12.66 -32.88
CA LEU A 190 -21.08 -12.63 -31.43
C LEU A 190 -19.90 -11.75 -31.05
N ALA A 191 -20.08 -10.85 -30.09
CA ALA A 191 -19.05 -9.93 -29.62
C ALA A 191 -19.07 -9.81 -28.08
N ILE A 192 -17.90 -9.56 -27.49
CA ILE A 192 -17.74 -9.40 -26.04
C ILE A 192 -17.11 -8.06 -25.74
N LYS A 193 -17.64 -7.38 -24.72
CA LYS A 193 -17.03 -6.18 -24.15
C LYS A 193 -16.85 -6.35 -22.65
N TYR A 194 -15.71 -5.90 -22.15
CA TYR A 194 -15.42 -5.85 -20.72
C TYR A 194 -15.11 -4.40 -20.34
N ASP A 195 -15.82 -3.89 -19.35
CA ASP A 195 -15.57 -2.58 -18.76
C ASP A 195 -14.65 -2.76 -17.55
N TYR A 196 -13.43 -2.20 -17.62
CA TYR A 196 -12.43 -2.32 -16.56
C TYR A 196 -12.81 -1.56 -15.28
N GLU A 197 -13.57 -0.45 -15.40
CA GLU A 197 -13.97 0.38 -14.26
C GLU A 197 -15.08 -0.31 -13.46
N THR A 198 -16.10 -0.81 -14.16
CA THR A 198 -17.26 -1.45 -13.51
C THR A 198 -17.09 -2.96 -13.34
N SER A 199 -16.13 -3.57 -14.04
CA SER A 199 -15.96 -5.03 -14.13
C SER A 199 -17.18 -5.78 -14.64
N ILE A 200 -17.96 -5.11 -15.49
CA ILE A 200 -19.11 -5.70 -16.17
C ILE A 200 -18.65 -6.31 -17.49
N VAL A 201 -18.97 -7.58 -17.67
CA VAL A 201 -18.83 -8.27 -18.96
C VAL A 201 -20.17 -8.29 -19.68
N LYS A 202 -20.15 -7.97 -20.98
CA LYS A 202 -21.33 -7.94 -21.85
C LYS A 202 -21.11 -8.76 -23.10
N ILE A 203 -22.11 -9.53 -23.48
CA ILE A 203 -22.13 -10.30 -24.73
C ILE A 203 -23.23 -9.74 -25.62
N TYR A 204 -22.85 -9.47 -26.87
CA TYR A 204 -23.71 -8.98 -27.92
C TYR A 204 -23.85 -10.04 -29.00
N MET A 205 -25.08 -10.22 -29.51
CA MET A 205 -25.36 -11.02 -30.69
C MET A 205 -26.13 -10.17 -31.67
N ASP A 206 -25.65 -10.09 -32.92
CA ASP A 206 -26.20 -9.20 -33.94
C ASP A 206 -26.35 -7.75 -33.45
N SER A 207 -25.31 -7.24 -32.76
CA SER A 207 -25.26 -5.92 -32.12
C SER A 207 -26.24 -5.68 -30.96
N LYS A 208 -27.06 -6.67 -30.58
CA LYS A 208 -27.96 -6.58 -29.43
C LYS A 208 -27.33 -7.19 -28.18
N GLU A 209 -27.38 -6.48 -27.05
CA GLU A 209 -26.95 -7.01 -25.76
C GLU A 209 -27.87 -8.17 -25.35
N ILE A 210 -27.29 -9.35 -25.10
CA ILE A 210 -28.03 -10.57 -24.72
C ILE A 210 -27.54 -11.18 -23.40
N TYR A 211 -26.45 -10.67 -22.84
CA TYR A 211 -25.91 -11.08 -21.54
C TYR A 211 -25.12 -9.92 -20.92
N SER A 212 -25.25 -9.75 -19.61
CA SER A 212 -24.52 -8.76 -18.82
C SER A 212 -24.29 -9.33 -17.42
N LYS A 213 -23.05 -9.27 -16.92
CA LYS A 213 -22.70 -9.77 -15.59
C LYS A 213 -21.66 -8.89 -14.92
N ASP A 214 -21.94 -8.49 -13.69
CA ASP A 214 -20.96 -7.86 -12.81
C ASP A 214 -20.12 -8.94 -12.14
N LEU A 215 -18.82 -8.96 -12.46
CA LEU A 215 -17.87 -9.92 -11.92
C LEU A 215 -17.44 -9.59 -10.48
N THR A 216 -17.72 -8.37 -10.00
CA THR A 216 -17.40 -7.94 -8.63
C THR A 216 -18.03 -8.84 -7.58
N ASN A 217 -19.27 -9.28 -7.81
CA ASN A 217 -19.97 -10.18 -6.90
C ASN A 217 -19.23 -11.50 -6.70
N TYR A 218 -18.61 -12.02 -7.76
CA TYR A 218 -17.83 -13.25 -7.67
C TYR A 218 -16.53 -13.05 -6.88
N VAL A 219 -15.85 -11.91 -7.08
CA VAL A 219 -14.66 -11.55 -6.28
C VAL A 219 -15.01 -11.46 -4.79
N ASN A 220 -16.16 -10.87 -4.45
CA ASN A 220 -16.62 -10.78 -3.06
C ASN A 220 -16.85 -12.17 -2.44
N ILE A 221 -17.44 -13.12 -3.18
CA ILE A 221 -17.62 -14.50 -2.69
C ILE A 221 -16.28 -15.15 -2.35
N LEU A 222 -15.27 -14.99 -3.21
CA LEU A 222 -13.93 -15.52 -2.96
C LEU A 222 -13.27 -14.85 -1.75
N LEU A 223 -13.43 -13.52 -1.60
CA LEU A 223 -12.91 -12.78 -0.45
C LEU A 223 -13.58 -13.18 0.86
N GLU A 224 -14.90 -13.41 0.87
CA GLU A 224 -15.61 -13.89 2.05
C GLU A 224 -15.14 -15.30 2.46
N LYS A 225 -14.88 -16.15 1.48
CA LYS A 225 -14.48 -17.55 1.70
C LYS A 225 -13.02 -17.72 2.12
N TYR A 226 -12.11 -17.01 1.45
CA TYR A 226 -10.66 -17.22 1.59
C TYR A 226 -9.92 -16.04 2.25
N GLY A 227 -10.58 -14.89 2.39
CA GLY A 227 -9.96 -13.66 2.87
C GLY A 227 -8.90 -13.13 1.90
N THR A 228 -7.97 -12.32 2.42
CA THR A 228 -6.88 -11.73 1.64
C THR A 228 -5.56 -12.49 1.79
N LYS A 229 -5.58 -13.71 2.37
CA LYS A 229 -4.38 -14.51 2.58
C LYS A 229 -3.92 -15.13 1.27
N GLN A 230 -2.64 -15.00 0.96
CA GLN A 230 -2.05 -15.65 -0.21
C GLN A 230 -2.03 -17.17 -0.01
N MET A 231 -2.56 -17.92 -0.98
CA MET A 231 -2.58 -19.37 -0.94
C MET A 231 -1.34 -19.92 -1.64
N GLU A 232 -0.57 -20.79 -0.96
CA GLU A 232 0.68 -21.33 -1.51
C GLU A 232 0.49 -22.11 -2.82
N LYS A 233 -0.64 -22.80 -2.98
CA LYS A 233 -0.92 -23.63 -4.16
C LYS A 233 -1.91 -23.00 -5.15
N GLY A 234 -2.63 -21.93 -4.78
CA GLY A 234 -3.77 -21.41 -5.54
C GLY A 234 -5.08 -22.17 -5.31
N LEU A 235 -6.12 -21.81 -6.05
CA LEU A 235 -7.47 -22.37 -5.96
C LEU A 235 -7.75 -23.35 -7.12
N PRO A 236 -8.54 -24.41 -6.90
CA PRO A 236 -8.90 -25.33 -7.98
C PRO A 236 -9.81 -24.65 -9.02
N VAL A 237 -9.80 -25.14 -10.25
CA VAL A 237 -10.54 -24.56 -11.39
C VAL A 237 -12.04 -24.44 -11.11
N GLU A 238 -12.60 -25.39 -10.37
CA GLU A 238 -14.02 -25.41 -10.00
C GLU A 238 -14.40 -24.24 -9.08
N GLU A 239 -13.48 -23.81 -8.20
CA GLU A 239 -13.65 -22.66 -7.32
C GLU A 239 -13.35 -21.34 -8.02
N MET A 240 -12.58 -21.38 -9.11
CA MET A 240 -12.21 -20.25 -9.97
C MET A 240 -13.02 -20.22 -11.27
N SER A 241 -14.17 -20.89 -11.31
CA SER A 241 -15.11 -20.80 -12.42
C SER A 241 -16.55 -20.74 -11.96
N PHE A 242 -17.42 -20.22 -12.82
CA PHE A 242 -18.85 -20.31 -12.63
C PHE A 242 -19.57 -20.46 -13.97
N VAL A 243 -20.79 -20.98 -13.91
CA VAL A 243 -21.68 -21.13 -15.06
C VAL A 243 -22.94 -20.30 -14.82
N ASP A 244 -23.34 -19.56 -15.83
CA ASP A 244 -24.56 -18.77 -15.85
C ASP A 244 -25.33 -19.05 -17.13
N GLU A 245 -26.66 -18.92 -17.09
CA GLU A 245 -27.51 -19.38 -18.18
C GLU A 245 -28.77 -18.52 -18.28
N ASN A 246 -29.11 -18.11 -19.50
CA ASN A 246 -30.36 -17.42 -19.79
C ASN A 246 -31.10 -18.11 -20.95
N SER A 247 -32.15 -17.48 -21.49
CA SER A 247 -32.94 -18.08 -22.57
C SER A 247 -32.20 -18.22 -23.90
N ARG A 248 -31.08 -17.52 -24.10
CA ARG A 248 -30.31 -17.51 -25.36
C ARG A 248 -28.92 -18.13 -25.25
N LEU A 249 -28.28 -18.04 -24.09
CA LEU A 249 -26.89 -18.47 -23.90
C LEU A 249 -26.74 -19.32 -22.63
N LYS A 250 -25.77 -20.24 -22.68
CA LYS A 250 -25.08 -20.76 -21.50
C LYS A 250 -23.64 -20.27 -21.53
N VAL A 251 -23.21 -19.61 -20.46
CA VAL A 251 -21.90 -18.95 -20.34
C VAL A 251 -21.14 -19.60 -19.19
N LYS A 252 -19.89 -20.01 -19.44
CA LYS A 252 -18.95 -20.40 -18.39
C LYS A 252 -17.81 -19.38 -18.36
N ILE A 253 -17.54 -18.82 -17.19
CA ILE A 253 -16.40 -17.95 -16.96
C ILE A 253 -15.40 -18.71 -16.10
N GLN A 254 -14.16 -18.79 -16.56
CA GLN A 254 -13.06 -19.44 -15.86
C GLN A 254 -11.90 -18.48 -15.71
N PHE A 255 -11.57 -18.16 -14.46
CA PHE A 255 -10.50 -17.25 -14.10
C PHE A 255 -9.15 -17.98 -14.04
N TYR A 256 -8.10 -17.27 -14.43
CA TYR A 256 -6.71 -17.66 -14.23
C TYR A 256 -6.11 -16.95 -13.03
N ASN A 257 -6.43 -15.66 -12.91
CA ASN A 257 -5.93 -14.79 -11.86
C ASN A 257 -6.98 -13.73 -11.54
N ILE A 258 -7.25 -13.56 -10.25
CA ILE A 258 -8.05 -12.48 -9.71
C ILE A 258 -7.19 -11.82 -8.64
N SER A 259 -6.76 -10.59 -8.89
CA SER A 259 -5.94 -9.86 -7.94
C SER A 259 -6.46 -8.46 -7.74
N GLY A 260 -6.17 -7.87 -6.59
CA GLY A 260 -6.68 -6.56 -6.29
C GLY A 260 -6.43 -6.14 -4.86
N ARG A 261 -7.17 -5.12 -4.46
CA ARG A 261 -6.96 -4.41 -3.20
C ARG A 261 -8.31 -4.10 -2.56
N VAL A 262 -8.44 -4.42 -1.28
CA VAL A 262 -9.66 -4.20 -0.49
C VAL A 262 -9.38 -3.19 0.60
N ASP A 263 -10.16 -2.11 0.64
CA ASP A 263 -10.10 -1.14 1.72
C ASP A 263 -10.45 -1.80 3.06
N SER A 264 -9.54 -1.67 4.02
CA SER A 264 -9.54 -2.39 5.29
C SER A 264 -10.64 -1.92 6.24
N PHE A 265 -11.25 -0.76 5.97
CA PHE A 265 -12.26 -0.14 6.81
C PHE A 265 -13.68 -0.40 6.28
N SER A 266 -13.88 -0.18 4.98
CA SER A 266 -15.17 -0.36 4.31
C SER A 266 -15.39 -1.78 3.80
N GLY A 267 -14.32 -2.58 3.66
CA GLY A 267 -14.37 -3.90 3.02
C GLY A 267 -14.61 -3.84 1.51
N LYS A 268 -14.58 -2.64 0.90
CA LYS A 268 -14.83 -2.46 -0.53
C LYS A 268 -13.58 -2.75 -1.34
N ILE A 269 -13.76 -3.37 -2.50
CA ILE A 269 -12.70 -3.54 -3.50
C ILE A 269 -12.43 -2.19 -4.14
N ASP A 270 -11.21 -1.68 -3.98
CA ASP A 270 -10.78 -0.38 -4.51
C ASP A 270 -10.22 -0.51 -5.93
N SER A 271 -9.48 -1.60 -6.19
CA SER A 271 -9.02 -1.95 -7.53
C SER A 271 -8.95 -3.46 -7.70
N LYS A 272 -9.19 -3.95 -8.92
CA LYS A 272 -9.08 -5.36 -9.28
C LYS A 272 -8.66 -5.56 -10.73
N ALA A 273 -7.89 -6.62 -10.96
CA ALA A 273 -7.52 -7.14 -12.26
C ALA A 273 -8.08 -8.57 -12.37
N LEU A 274 -8.82 -8.82 -13.45
CA LEU A 274 -9.47 -10.10 -13.71
C LEU A 274 -8.93 -10.68 -15.01
N GLU A 275 -8.29 -11.83 -14.94
CA GLU A 275 -7.81 -12.58 -16.10
C GLU A 275 -8.64 -13.86 -16.24
N TYR A 276 -9.36 -14.00 -17.35
CA TYR A 276 -10.31 -15.10 -17.53
C TYR A 276 -10.62 -15.41 -18.98
N ASN A 277 -11.13 -16.62 -19.20
CA ASN A 277 -11.77 -17.03 -20.42
C ASN A 277 -13.29 -17.06 -20.26
N ILE A 278 -14.00 -16.87 -21.37
CA ILE A 278 -15.44 -17.06 -21.46
C ILE A 278 -15.72 -18.14 -22.50
N LEU A 279 -16.43 -19.19 -22.10
CA LEU A 279 -16.99 -20.19 -23.01
C LEU A 279 -18.48 -19.93 -23.18
N ILE A 280 -18.96 -19.95 -24.42
CA ILE A 280 -20.35 -19.62 -24.76
C ILE A 280 -20.95 -20.75 -25.57
N LYS A 281 -22.12 -21.22 -25.14
CA LYS A 281 -23.00 -22.07 -25.92
C LYS A 281 -24.26 -21.28 -26.28
N VAL A 282 -24.58 -21.21 -27.56
CA VAL A 282 -25.81 -20.59 -28.06
C VAL A 282 -26.93 -21.63 -28.00
N LYS A 283 -28.13 -21.21 -27.59
CA LYS A 283 -29.32 -22.05 -27.48
C LYS A 283 -30.27 -21.88 -28.66
#